data_AF-A0A832CFV6-F1
#
_entry.id   AF-A0A832CFV6-F1
#
_cell.length_a   1.000
_cell.length_b   1.000
_cell.length_c   1.000
_cell.angle_alpha   90.00
_cell.angle_beta   90.00
_cell.angle_gamma   90.00
#
_symmetry.space_group_name_H-M   'P 1'
#
loop_
_entity.id
_entity.type
_entity.pdbx_description
1 polymer ?
#
loop_
_entity_poly.entity_id
_entity_poly.type
_entity_poly.pdbx_seq_one_letter_code
_entity_poly.pdbx_strand_id
1 'polypeptide(L)'
;MRSSRLIEVEDIETLKLFEDVSEEARKEKLAVPPINKLLYWWTRKPISVARAIILLSTVPAPFRENGEVEKEKLKEMITEIRELIGLNSDVRAYKNDPKIGRFQKLLDFDPSGIFVMDPFAGQGNLMFSALEYGLRASVMDYNPVAYVLMKSILEYPRKYPHLAEDVEKYGKELIERTEKELGRFYKRGGRTALYYIWCWCIKCPYCGQRVPLTNQMWLDKNGKIGYWFRFKNGDFEVEIRQLSDKKGEKHTQKEGNAICEKSFGGCGNTISYEHMTRDIAERRDKELIAVVVRSRKGKAFELPSEEDRKNFEEAAKYLKENWDSFLEEDLIPTEDLKESELFRLTNYGLKKWYEV
;
A
#
# COMPACT_ATOMS: atom_id res chain seq x y z
N MET A 1 42.81 -3.92 -23.50
CA MET A 1 42.13 -4.51 -22.32
C MET A 1 41.03 -3.56 -21.91
N ARG A 2 39.80 -4.04 -21.64
CA ARG A 2 38.81 -3.20 -20.96
C ARG A 2 39.38 -2.90 -19.57
N SER A 3 39.50 -1.63 -19.20
CA SER A 3 39.85 -1.23 -17.84
C SER A 3 38.81 -1.85 -16.89
N SER A 4 39.27 -2.53 -15.82
CA SER A 4 38.39 -2.99 -14.74
C SER A 4 37.62 -1.82 -14.15
N ARG A 5 36.43 -2.09 -13.60
CA ARG A 5 35.54 -1.07 -13.02
C ARG A 5 35.66 -1.03 -11.50
N LEU A 6 35.24 0.09 -10.90
CA LEU A 6 35.37 0.27 -9.45
C LEU A 6 34.59 -0.77 -8.64
N ILE A 7 33.51 -1.32 -9.20
CA ILE A 7 32.75 -2.43 -8.60
C ILE A 7 33.56 -3.73 -8.44
N GLU A 8 34.65 -3.88 -9.20
CA GLU A 8 35.55 -5.04 -9.14
C GLU A 8 36.68 -4.86 -8.10
N VAL A 9 36.76 -3.70 -7.43
CA VAL A 9 37.84 -3.38 -6.47
C VAL A 9 37.47 -3.88 -5.07
N GLU A 10 38.17 -4.92 -4.63
CA GLU A 10 38.10 -5.44 -3.27
C GLU A 10 39.03 -4.63 -2.33
N ASP A 11 38.50 -3.55 -1.75
CA ASP A 11 39.20 -2.71 -0.77
C ASP A 11 38.26 -2.24 0.35
N ILE A 12 38.82 -1.92 1.52
CA ILE A 12 38.08 -1.47 2.70
C ILE A 12 37.27 -0.19 2.44
N GLU A 13 37.75 0.72 1.60
CA GLU A 13 37.04 1.96 1.27
C GLU A 13 35.77 1.67 0.44
N THR A 14 35.84 0.69 -0.47
CA THR A 14 34.67 0.23 -1.23
C THR A 14 33.64 -0.46 -0.31
N LEU A 15 34.10 -1.25 0.66
CA LEU A 15 33.21 -1.89 1.64
C LEU A 15 32.49 -0.87 2.54
N LYS A 16 33.21 0.15 3.04
CA LYS A 16 32.59 1.24 3.82
C LYS A 16 31.54 2.00 3.00
N LEU A 17 31.80 2.24 1.72
CA LEU A 17 30.81 2.84 0.82
C LEU A 17 29.54 1.99 0.75
N PHE A 18 29.65 0.66 0.64
CA PHE A 18 28.49 -0.23 0.63
C PHE A 18 27.70 -0.22 1.94
N GLU A 19 28.38 -0.10 3.08
CA GLU A 19 27.73 0.05 4.39
C GLU A 19 26.89 1.33 4.44
N ASP A 20 27.45 2.46 3.99
CA ASP A 20 26.77 3.75 3.99
C ASP A 20 25.61 3.80 3.01
N VAL A 21 25.78 3.24 1.81
CA VAL A 21 24.68 3.05 0.85
C VAL A 21 23.57 2.19 1.45
N SER A 22 23.94 1.13 2.17
CA SER A 22 22.98 0.23 2.82
C SER A 22 22.23 0.89 3.97
N GLU A 23 22.90 1.74 4.76
CA GLU A 23 22.27 2.54 5.81
C GLU A 23 21.27 3.54 5.21
N GLU A 24 21.67 4.28 4.18
CA GLU A 24 20.79 5.24 3.51
C GLU A 24 19.59 4.54 2.86
N ALA A 25 19.83 3.39 2.23
CA ALA A 25 18.82 2.53 1.62
C ALA A 25 17.79 2.01 2.64
N ARG A 26 18.22 1.62 3.85
CA ARG A 26 17.30 1.22 4.94
C ARG A 26 16.37 2.36 5.31
N LYS A 27 16.91 3.57 5.44
CA LYS A 27 16.11 4.78 5.73
C LYS A 27 15.17 5.12 4.56
N GLU A 28 15.59 4.99 3.30
CA GLU A 28 14.76 5.28 2.13
C GLU A 28 13.59 4.28 1.98
N LYS A 29 13.82 3.00 2.26
CA LYS A 29 12.75 1.97 2.24
C LYS A 29 11.66 2.25 3.26
N LEU A 30 12.04 2.80 4.42
CA LEU A 30 11.13 3.15 5.50
C LEU A 30 10.43 4.50 5.27
N ALA A 31 10.84 5.27 4.26
CA ALA A 31 10.11 6.45 3.84
C ALA A 31 8.81 6.00 3.18
N VAL A 32 7.78 5.78 4.01
CA VAL A 32 6.41 5.51 3.60
C VAL A 32 6.00 6.65 2.67
N PRO A 33 5.75 6.40 1.36
CA PRO A 33 4.92 7.33 0.62
C PRO A 33 3.61 7.35 1.40
N PRO A 34 3.16 8.52 1.91
CA PRO A 34 1.98 8.55 2.75
C PRO A 34 0.87 7.84 1.96
N ILE A 35 0.15 6.92 2.62
CA ILE A 35 -0.75 5.90 2.02
C ILE A 35 -1.78 6.48 1.02
N ASN A 36 -1.94 7.80 1.00
CA ASN A 36 -2.73 8.62 0.09
C ASN A 36 -1.98 9.16 -1.15
N LYS A 37 -0.76 8.72 -1.48
CA LYS A 37 0.00 9.18 -2.66
C LYS A 37 0.62 8.02 -3.44
N LEU A 38 -0.11 7.55 -4.46
CA LEU A 38 0.31 6.69 -5.59
C LEU A 38 0.81 5.27 -5.26
N LEU A 39 0.61 4.37 -6.23
CA LEU A 39 0.82 2.92 -6.12
C LEU A 39 2.19 2.56 -5.53
N TYR A 40 2.18 1.84 -4.41
CA TYR A 40 3.36 1.16 -3.89
C TYR A 40 3.63 -0.12 -4.70
N TRP A 41 4.69 -0.13 -5.51
CA TRP A 41 5.19 -1.37 -6.13
C TRP A 41 6.05 -2.14 -5.11
N TRP A 42 5.73 -3.43 -4.89
CA TRP A 42 6.29 -4.23 -3.78
C TRP A 42 7.81 -4.35 -3.76
N THR A 43 8.49 -4.15 -4.89
CA THR A 43 9.96 -4.15 -4.99
C THR A 43 10.51 -2.76 -5.29
N ARG A 44 10.31 -1.81 -4.36
CA ARG A 44 10.96 -0.50 -4.44
C ARG A 44 12.46 -0.64 -4.10
N LYS A 45 13.31 -0.54 -5.12
CA LYS A 45 14.76 -0.40 -4.91
C LYS A 45 15.10 1.07 -4.62
N PRO A 46 15.87 1.36 -3.57
CA PRO A 46 16.30 2.72 -3.24
C PRO A 46 17.13 3.36 -4.36
N ILE A 47 16.92 4.65 -4.60
CA ILE A 47 17.68 5.41 -5.60
C ILE A 47 19.17 5.43 -5.24
N SER A 48 19.51 5.48 -3.94
CA SER A 48 20.91 5.42 -3.48
C SER A 48 21.64 4.17 -3.98
N VAL A 49 20.98 3.01 -3.95
CA VAL A 49 21.50 1.73 -4.45
C VAL A 49 21.65 1.77 -5.96
N ALA A 50 20.64 2.27 -6.67
CA ALA A 50 20.68 2.41 -8.12
C ALA A 50 21.86 3.28 -8.58
N ARG A 51 22.06 4.44 -7.93
CA ARG A 51 23.20 5.33 -8.22
C ARG A 51 24.53 4.66 -7.93
N ALA A 52 24.66 3.96 -6.81
CA ALA A 52 25.89 3.24 -6.46
C ALA A 52 26.24 2.19 -7.51
N ILE A 53 25.28 1.36 -7.95
CA ILE A 53 25.50 0.35 -9.00
C ILE A 53 25.95 1.02 -10.29
N ILE A 54 25.24 2.07 -10.75
CA ILE A 54 25.59 2.76 -12.00
C ILE A 54 26.99 3.37 -11.94
N LEU A 55 27.32 4.08 -10.86
CA LEU A 55 28.63 4.74 -10.71
C LEU A 55 29.76 3.70 -10.64
N LEU A 56 29.63 2.69 -9.79
CA LEU A 56 30.69 1.70 -9.59
C LEU A 56 30.90 0.79 -10.80
N SER A 57 29.84 0.48 -11.55
CA SER A 57 29.95 -0.32 -12.77
C SER A 57 30.50 0.46 -13.98
N THR A 58 30.55 1.78 -13.92
CA THR A 58 31.01 2.62 -15.05
C THR A 58 32.38 3.24 -14.79
N VAL A 59 32.64 3.74 -13.59
CA VAL A 59 33.89 4.39 -13.24
C VAL A 59 35.06 3.37 -13.29
N PRO A 60 36.16 3.67 -13.99
CA PRO A 60 37.32 2.78 -14.07
C PRO A 60 38.00 2.63 -12.71
N ALA A 61 38.51 1.43 -12.42
CA ALA A 61 39.28 1.15 -11.22
C ALA A 61 40.69 1.76 -11.33
N PRO A 62 41.24 2.34 -10.24
CA PRO A 62 42.56 2.93 -10.23
C PRO A 62 43.64 1.86 -10.02
N PHE A 63 43.78 0.92 -10.95
CA PHE A 63 44.88 -0.05 -10.93
C PHE A 63 46.17 0.55 -11.50
N ARG A 64 47.28 0.23 -10.86
CA ARG A 64 48.64 0.46 -11.35
C ARG A 64 49.01 -0.56 -12.42
N GLU A 65 50.09 -0.31 -13.16
CA GLU A 65 50.60 -1.25 -14.18
C GLU A 65 50.96 -2.62 -13.60
N ASN A 66 51.34 -2.69 -12.31
CA ASN A 66 51.62 -3.94 -11.60
C ASN A 66 50.37 -4.69 -11.10
N GLY A 67 49.17 -4.18 -11.40
CA GLY A 67 47.88 -4.76 -10.98
C GLY A 67 47.44 -4.40 -9.55
N GLU A 68 48.23 -3.62 -8.81
CA GLU A 68 47.84 -3.17 -7.47
C GLU A 68 46.92 -1.95 -7.53
N VAL A 69 46.02 -1.82 -6.55
CA VAL A 69 45.13 -0.66 -6.44
C VAL A 69 45.92 0.55 -5.93
N GLU A 70 45.81 1.68 -6.63
CA GLU A 70 46.34 2.96 -6.20
C GLU A 70 45.45 3.57 -5.10
N LYS A 71 45.81 3.27 -3.83
CA LYS A 71 44.96 3.57 -2.67
C LYS A 71 44.58 5.04 -2.48
N GLU A 72 45.49 5.98 -2.74
CA GLU A 72 45.16 7.41 -2.59
C GLU A 72 44.15 7.86 -3.64
N LYS A 73 44.34 7.45 -4.90
CA LYS A 73 43.38 7.70 -5.97
C LYS A 73 42.03 7.02 -5.71
N LEU A 74 42.04 5.80 -5.16
CA LEU A 74 40.80 5.12 -4.74
C LEU A 74 40.03 5.95 -3.72
N LYS A 75 40.68 6.47 -2.68
CA LYS A 75 40.02 7.31 -1.65
C LYS A 75 39.40 8.57 -2.24
N GLU A 76 40.11 9.24 -3.14
CA GLU A 76 39.59 10.42 -3.85
C GLU A 76 38.35 10.07 -4.69
N MET A 77 38.41 8.97 -5.45
CA MET A 77 37.29 8.50 -6.29
C MET A 77 36.09 8.07 -5.45
N ILE A 78 36.30 7.39 -4.32
CA ILE A 78 35.21 7.01 -3.40
C ILE A 78 34.57 8.26 -2.79
N THR A 79 35.36 9.26 -2.40
CA THR A 79 34.84 10.53 -1.87
C THR A 79 33.92 11.22 -2.89
N GLU A 80 34.35 11.30 -4.14
CA GLU A 80 33.55 11.83 -5.24
C GLU A 80 32.25 11.04 -5.46
N ILE A 81 32.33 9.70 -5.45
CA ILE A 81 31.16 8.83 -5.64
C ILE A 81 30.14 8.99 -4.52
N ARG A 82 30.58 9.15 -3.27
CA ARG A 82 29.66 9.41 -2.14
C ARG A 82 28.84 10.67 -2.37
N GLU A 83 29.47 11.73 -2.87
CA GLU A 83 28.78 12.98 -3.20
C GLU A 83 27.81 12.81 -4.37
N LEU A 84 28.21 12.10 -5.42
CA LEU A 84 27.34 11.80 -6.56
C LEU A 84 26.11 10.96 -6.16
N ILE A 85 26.27 10.00 -5.24
CA ILE A 85 25.12 9.25 -4.68
C ILE A 85 24.21 10.18 -3.86
N GLY A 86 24.79 11.19 -3.20
CA GLY A 86 24.11 12.10 -2.29
C GLY A 86 24.19 11.69 -0.82
N LEU A 87 25.25 10.97 -0.42
CA LEU A 87 25.48 10.52 0.96
C LEU A 87 26.03 11.61 1.88
N ASN A 88 26.61 12.67 1.33
CA ASN A 88 27.23 13.77 2.08
C ASN A 88 26.33 15.02 2.15
N SER A 89 25.00 14.83 2.24
CA SER A 89 24.02 15.92 2.18
C SER A 89 23.12 15.94 3.41
N ASP A 90 22.71 17.14 3.84
CA ASP A 90 21.70 17.32 4.89
C ASP A 90 20.30 16.87 4.45
N VAL A 91 20.13 16.63 3.16
CA VAL A 91 18.92 16.04 2.59
C VAL A 91 19.18 14.62 2.07
N ARG A 92 18.10 13.82 2.06
CA ARG A 92 18.10 12.44 1.59
C ARG A 92 18.73 12.28 0.21
N ALA A 93 19.40 11.16 -0.04
CA ALA A 93 20.12 10.91 -1.30
C ALA A 93 19.25 11.16 -2.55
N TYR A 94 18.01 10.66 -2.54
CA TYR A 94 17.05 10.83 -3.64
C TYR A 94 16.60 12.27 -3.93
N LYS A 95 16.90 13.24 -3.05
CA LYS A 95 16.60 14.67 -3.26
C LYS A 95 17.75 15.44 -3.88
N ASN A 96 18.93 14.82 -3.99
CA ASN A 96 20.10 15.46 -4.58
C ASN A 96 20.08 15.23 -6.10
N ASP A 97 20.26 16.31 -6.86
CA ASP A 97 20.36 16.22 -8.32
C ASP A 97 21.67 15.55 -8.75
N PRO A 98 21.61 14.63 -9.73
CA PRO A 98 22.80 14.00 -10.30
C PRO A 98 23.70 15.08 -10.95
N LYS A 99 24.94 15.21 -10.47
CA LYS A 99 25.92 16.15 -11.05
C LYS A 99 26.62 15.51 -12.25
N ILE A 100 25.91 15.41 -13.38
CA ILE A 100 26.36 14.71 -14.60
C ILE A 100 27.77 15.14 -15.05
N GLY A 101 28.07 16.45 -15.03
CA GLY A 101 29.38 16.95 -15.45
C GLY A 101 30.54 16.50 -14.57
N ARG A 102 30.28 16.14 -13.30
CA ARG A 102 31.28 15.53 -12.40
C ARG A 102 31.45 14.05 -12.71
N PHE A 103 30.34 13.34 -12.90
CA PHE A 103 30.35 11.94 -13.35
C PHE A 103 31.13 11.75 -14.67
N GLN A 104 30.88 12.58 -15.68
CA GLN A 104 31.57 12.52 -16.97
C GLN A 104 33.09 12.64 -16.87
N LYS A 105 33.61 13.40 -15.89
CA LYS A 105 35.06 13.55 -15.67
C LYS A 105 35.71 12.29 -15.09
N LEU A 106 34.92 11.40 -14.48
CA LEU A 106 35.40 10.13 -13.94
C LEU A 106 35.50 9.03 -15.00
N LEU A 107 34.88 9.22 -16.16
CA LEU A 107 34.78 8.17 -17.18
C LEU A 107 36.02 8.15 -18.10
N ASP A 108 36.42 6.95 -18.49
CA ASP A 108 37.43 6.69 -19.53
C ASP A 108 36.80 6.46 -20.92
N PHE A 109 35.49 6.74 -21.07
CA PHE A 109 34.73 6.57 -22.31
C PHE A 109 33.59 7.62 -22.40
N ASP A 110 33.02 7.78 -23.60
CA ASP A 110 31.79 8.56 -23.78
C ASP A 110 30.57 7.80 -23.21
N PRO A 111 29.89 8.33 -22.17
CA PRO A 111 28.73 7.68 -21.56
C PRO A 111 27.61 7.32 -22.54
N SER A 112 27.51 8.01 -23.67
CA SER A 112 26.53 7.70 -24.73
C SER A 112 26.75 6.31 -25.36
N GLY A 113 27.98 5.79 -25.27
CA GLY A 113 28.38 4.47 -25.75
C GLY A 113 28.02 3.31 -24.83
N ILE A 114 27.54 3.56 -23.60
CA ILE A 114 27.04 2.52 -22.70
C ILE A 114 25.51 2.44 -22.77
N PHE A 115 25.05 1.21 -22.97
CA PHE A 115 23.64 0.86 -22.96
C PHE A 115 23.36 -0.10 -21.81
N VAL A 116 22.55 0.34 -20.86
CA VAL A 116 22.17 -0.44 -19.67
C VAL A 116 20.82 -1.10 -19.92
N MET A 117 20.68 -2.38 -19.58
CA MET A 117 19.44 -3.13 -19.75
C MET A 117 19.01 -3.75 -18.43
N ASP A 118 17.74 -3.56 -18.06
CA ASP A 118 17.09 -4.25 -16.95
C ASP A 118 15.86 -5.04 -17.48
N PRO A 119 15.96 -6.37 -17.62
CA PRO A 119 14.86 -7.20 -18.11
C PRO A 119 13.78 -7.51 -17.05
N PHE A 120 13.98 -7.07 -15.80
CA PHE A 120 13.06 -7.29 -14.67
C PHE A 120 12.84 -5.98 -13.90
N ALA A 121 12.60 -4.91 -14.66
CA ALA A 121 12.69 -3.55 -14.16
C ALA A 121 11.58 -3.19 -13.15
N GLY A 122 10.50 -3.97 -13.08
CA GLY A 122 9.30 -3.59 -12.35
C GLY A 122 8.80 -2.25 -12.85
N GLN A 123 8.67 -1.30 -11.94
CA GLN A 123 8.30 0.09 -12.27
C GLN A 123 9.48 0.94 -12.81
N GLY A 124 10.67 0.37 -13.05
CA GLY A 124 11.78 1.07 -13.70
C GLY A 124 12.72 1.87 -12.78
N ASN A 125 12.57 1.74 -11.45
CA ASN A 125 13.30 2.58 -10.48
C ASN A 125 14.84 2.53 -10.60
N LEU A 126 15.43 1.36 -10.83
CA LEU A 126 16.89 1.23 -10.93
C LEU A 126 17.45 1.99 -12.13
N MET A 127 16.66 2.07 -13.20
CA MET A 127 17.04 2.69 -14.45
C MET A 127 16.85 4.20 -14.47
N PHE A 128 16.12 4.75 -13.50
CA PHE A 128 16.03 6.20 -13.31
C PHE A 128 17.41 6.82 -13.13
N SER A 129 18.26 6.23 -12.28
CA SER A 129 19.64 6.70 -12.05
C SER A 129 20.51 6.63 -13.31
N ALA A 130 20.30 5.63 -14.17
CA ALA A 130 21.05 5.53 -15.43
C ALA A 130 20.74 6.71 -16.36
N LEU A 131 19.46 7.06 -16.50
CA LEU A 131 19.03 8.22 -17.29
C LEU A 131 19.50 9.54 -16.67
N GLU A 132 19.43 9.66 -15.34
CA GLU A 132 19.94 10.79 -14.56
C GLU A 132 21.42 11.07 -14.83
N TYR A 133 22.24 10.03 -15.02
CA TYR A 133 23.66 10.15 -15.35
C TYR A 133 23.96 10.25 -16.86
N GLY A 134 22.94 10.36 -17.70
CA GLY A 134 23.09 10.50 -19.15
C GLY A 134 23.44 9.21 -19.88
N LEU A 135 23.27 8.05 -19.25
CA LEU A 135 23.43 6.74 -19.89
C LEU A 135 22.20 6.38 -20.71
N ARG A 136 22.38 5.54 -21.73
CA ARG A 136 21.25 4.96 -22.46
C ARG A 136 20.73 3.75 -21.70
N ALA A 137 19.40 3.60 -21.66
CA ALA A 137 18.75 2.52 -20.95
C ALA A 137 17.64 1.86 -21.78
N SER A 138 17.44 0.56 -21.60
CA SER A 138 16.23 -0.16 -21.98
C SER A 138 15.74 -1.02 -20.82
N VAL A 139 14.43 -1.00 -20.62
CA VAL A 139 13.76 -1.65 -19.51
C VAL A 139 12.62 -2.51 -20.00
N MET A 140 12.41 -3.65 -19.34
CA MET A 140 11.32 -4.56 -19.64
C MET A 140 10.75 -5.13 -18.34
N ASP A 141 9.45 -5.39 -18.35
CA ASP A 141 8.80 -6.22 -17.35
C ASP A 141 7.63 -6.94 -18.02
N TYR A 142 7.36 -8.18 -17.60
CA TYR A 142 6.24 -8.96 -18.15
C TYR A 142 4.90 -8.50 -17.58
N ASN A 143 4.91 -7.91 -16.38
CA ASN A 143 3.70 -7.53 -15.69
C ASN A 143 3.14 -6.22 -16.30
N PRO A 144 1.90 -6.23 -16.84
CA PRO A 144 1.34 -5.05 -17.49
C PRO A 144 1.19 -3.85 -16.55
N VAL A 145 0.96 -4.08 -15.25
CA VAL A 145 0.92 -3.01 -14.24
C VAL A 145 2.30 -2.39 -14.05
N ALA A 146 3.34 -3.24 -13.96
CA ALA A 146 4.73 -2.77 -13.89
C ALA A 146 5.08 -1.92 -15.12
N TYR A 147 4.69 -2.37 -16.31
CA TYR A 147 4.90 -1.66 -17.56
C TYR A 147 4.25 -0.27 -17.56
N VAL A 148 2.98 -0.14 -17.16
CA VAL A 148 2.30 1.16 -17.09
C VAL A 148 2.96 2.10 -16.07
N LEU A 149 3.35 1.59 -14.90
CA LEU A 149 4.07 2.38 -13.90
C LEU A 149 5.43 2.85 -14.43
N MET A 150 6.14 1.97 -15.12
CA MET A 150 7.44 2.26 -15.73
C MET A 150 7.32 3.36 -16.80
N LYS A 151 6.29 3.33 -17.65
CA LYS A 151 6.00 4.41 -18.61
C LYS A 151 5.70 5.72 -17.87
N SER A 152 4.94 5.64 -16.78
CA SER A 152 4.59 6.79 -15.93
C SER A 152 5.78 7.42 -15.22
N ILE A 153 6.83 6.64 -14.93
CA ILE A 153 8.05 7.12 -14.25
C ILE A 153 9.09 7.61 -15.26
N LEU A 154 9.35 6.86 -16.33
CA LEU A 154 10.49 7.09 -17.22
C LEU A 154 10.14 7.87 -18.50
N GLU A 155 8.90 7.76 -19.01
CA GLU A 155 8.54 8.31 -20.31
C GLU A 155 7.56 9.48 -20.22
N TYR A 156 6.47 9.32 -19.49
CA TYR A 156 5.38 10.30 -19.45
C TYR A 156 5.78 11.66 -18.87
N PRO A 157 6.60 11.78 -17.81
CA PRO A 157 7.00 13.08 -17.30
C PRO A 157 7.82 13.88 -18.31
N ARG A 158 8.63 13.20 -19.13
CA ARG A 158 9.39 13.83 -20.21
C ARG A 158 8.51 14.22 -21.40
N LYS A 159 7.53 13.38 -21.73
CA LYS A 159 6.63 13.59 -22.87
C LYS A 159 5.54 14.63 -22.59
N TYR A 160 5.08 14.71 -21.34
CA TYR A 160 3.96 15.51 -20.89
C TYR A 160 4.40 16.38 -19.69
N PRO A 161 5.00 17.56 -19.94
CA PRO A 161 5.60 18.39 -18.88
C PRO A 161 4.58 18.88 -17.83
N HIS A 162 3.30 18.97 -18.19
CA HIS A 162 2.20 19.39 -17.31
C HIS A 162 1.45 18.21 -16.67
N LEU A 163 1.93 16.97 -16.82
CA LEU A 163 1.22 15.77 -16.34
C LEU A 163 0.88 15.84 -14.85
N ALA A 164 1.78 16.37 -14.02
CA ALA A 164 1.51 16.53 -12.59
C ALA A 164 0.35 17.49 -12.32
N GLU A 165 0.29 18.60 -13.05
CA GLU A 165 -0.78 19.60 -12.98
C GLU A 165 -2.11 19.03 -13.48
N ASP A 166 -2.07 18.27 -14.59
CA ASP A 166 -3.24 17.58 -15.14
C ASP A 166 -3.80 16.55 -14.16
N VAL A 167 -2.94 15.69 -13.57
CA VAL A 167 -3.35 14.71 -12.56
C VAL A 167 -3.98 15.40 -11.35
N GLU A 168 -3.41 16.51 -10.88
CA GLU A 168 -3.99 17.27 -9.77
C GLU A 168 -5.36 17.86 -10.15
N LYS A 169 -5.47 18.46 -11.34
CA LYS A 169 -6.71 19.07 -11.85
C LYS A 169 -7.82 18.03 -11.97
N TYR A 170 -7.60 16.94 -12.70
CA TYR A 170 -8.61 15.90 -12.90
C TYR A 170 -8.90 15.13 -11.61
N GLY A 171 -7.91 15.01 -10.72
CA GLY A 171 -8.12 14.47 -9.38
C GLY A 171 -9.09 15.32 -8.55
N LYS A 172 -8.95 16.65 -8.57
CA LYS A 172 -9.91 17.56 -7.91
C LYS A 172 -11.30 17.47 -8.52
N GLU A 173 -11.38 17.47 -9.85
CA GLU A 173 -12.64 17.34 -10.58
C GLU A 173 -13.38 16.02 -10.24
N LEU A 174 -12.66 14.90 -10.17
CA LEU A 174 -13.22 13.62 -9.76
C LEU A 174 -13.75 13.69 -8.33
N ILE A 175 -12.98 14.24 -7.39
CA ILE A 175 -13.40 14.40 -5.99
C ILE A 175 -14.68 15.23 -5.89
N GLU A 176 -14.76 16.36 -6.62
CA GLU A 176 -15.93 17.23 -6.62
C GLU A 176 -17.17 16.53 -7.20
N ARG A 177 -17.02 15.79 -8.30
CA ARG A 177 -18.10 15.00 -8.90
C ARG A 177 -18.60 13.92 -7.94
N THR A 178 -17.68 13.15 -7.36
CA THR A 178 -18.00 12.09 -6.40
C THR A 178 -18.69 12.65 -5.15
N GLU A 179 -18.25 13.78 -4.61
CA GLU A 179 -18.89 14.43 -3.46
C GLU A 179 -20.30 14.92 -3.80
N LYS A 180 -20.50 15.47 -5.00
CA LYS A 180 -21.83 15.93 -5.46
C LYS A 180 -22.80 14.76 -5.60
N GLU A 181 -22.33 13.64 -6.13
CA GLU A 181 -23.17 12.46 -6.39
C GLU A 181 -23.43 11.64 -5.12
N LEU A 182 -22.37 11.30 -4.38
CA LEU A 182 -22.43 10.31 -3.30
C LEU A 182 -22.27 10.93 -1.91
N GLY A 183 -21.77 12.16 -1.79
CA GLY A 183 -21.39 12.77 -0.51
C GLY A 183 -22.55 12.87 0.49
N ARG A 184 -23.80 12.96 0.01
CA ARG A 184 -25.00 12.96 0.87
C ARG A 184 -25.10 11.72 1.76
N PHE A 185 -24.65 10.55 1.30
CA PHE A 185 -24.72 9.30 2.06
C PHE A 185 -23.69 9.21 3.19
N TYR A 186 -22.74 10.14 3.25
CA TYR A 186 -21.67 10.15 4.26
C TYR A 186 -21.81 11.32 5.24
N LYS A 187 -22.83 12.17 5.11
CA LYS A 187 -23.06 13.30 6.00
C LYS A 187 -23.85 12.86 7.23
N ARG A 188 -23.35 13.21 8.42
CA ARG A 188 -24.02 12.95 9.71
C ARG A 188 -23.80 14.09 10.69
N GLY A 189 -24.88 14.68 11.23
CA GLY A 189 -24.79 15.70 12.29
C GLY A 189 -23.76 16.82 12.04
N GLY A 190 -23.68 17.32 10.80
CA GLY A 190 -22.73 18.36 10.40
C GLY A 190 -21.28 17.89 10.19
N ARG A 191 -21.02 16.58 10.19
CA ARG A 191 -19.71 15.95 9.97
C ARG A 191 -19.78 14.93 8.83
N THR A 192 -18.62 14.49 8.37
CA THR A 192 -18.50 13.44 7.34
C THR A 192 -17.99 12.15 7.97
N ALA A 193 -18.72 11.07 7.74
CA ALA A 193 -18.28 9.71 8.01
C ALA A 193 -17.14 9.34 7.05
N LEU A 194 -16.03 8.89 7.61
CA LEU A 194 -14.87 8.41 6.86
C LEU A 194 -14.98 6.92 6.55
N TYR A 195 -15.49 6.14 7.51
CA TYR A 195 -15.62 4.69 7.39
C TYR A 195 -16.85 4.21 8.16
N TYR A 196 -17.56 3.26 7.58
CA TYR A 196 -18.62 2.48 8.22
C TYR A 196 -18.10 1.09 8.52
N ILE A 197 -18.17 0.65 9.78
CA ILE A 197 -17.66 -0.65 10.21
C ILE A 197 -18.85 -1.58 10.42
N TRP A 198 -18.99 -2.53 9.51
CA TRP A 198 -20.02 -3.57 9.54
C TRP A 198 -19.43 -4.90 9.98
N CYS A 199 -20.26 -5.74 10.60
CA CYS A 199 -19.94 -7.13 10.85
C CYS A 199 -21.08 -8.05 10.39
N TRP A 200 -20.73 -9.23 9.89
CA TRP A 200 -21.70 -10.31 9.69
C TRP A 200 -22.23 -10.80 11.04
N CYS A 201 -23.47 -11.23 11.08
CA CYS A 201 -24.11 -11.76 12.28
C CYS A 201 -24.69 -13.15 11.98
N ILE A 202 -24.44 -14.11 12.87
CA ILE A 202 -25.00 -15.47 12.76
C ILE A 202 -25.92 -15.78 13.93
N LYS A 203 -26.81 -16.77 13.80
CA LYS A 203 -27.54 -17.30 14.95
C LYS A 203 -26.77 -18.45 15.57
N CYS A 204 -26.62 -18.42 16.89
CA CYS A 204 -26.05 -19.54 17.64
C CYS A 204 -27.02 -20.73 17.57
N PRO A 205 -26.62 -21.90 17.04
CA PRO A 205 -27.50 -23.07 16.94
C PRO A 205 -27.89 -23.67 18.29
N TYR A 206 -27.16 -23.33 19.36
CA TYR A 206 -27.35 -23.90 20.68
C TYR A 206 -28.31 -23.09 21.56
N CYS A 207 -28.30 -21.76 21.45
CA CYS A 207 -29.09 -20.88 22.32
C CYS A 207 -29.87 -19.79 21.57
N GLY A 208 -29.80 -19.75 20.24
CA GLY A 208 -30.53 -18.80 19.40
C GLY A 208 -29.98 -17.36 19.38
N GLN A 209 -28.97 -17.05 20.20
CA GLN A 209 -28.34 -15.73 20.27
C GLN A 209 -27.79 -15.28 18.92
N ARG A 210 -28.11 -14.05 18.49
CA ARG A 210 -27.46 -13.38 17.36
C ARG A 210 -26.04 -12.98 17.77
N VAL A 211 -25.04 -13.49 17.06
CA VAL A 211 -23.60 -13.33 17.36
C VAL A 211 -22.95 -12.51 16.24
N PRO A 212 -22.48 -11.28 16.52
CA PRO A 212 -21.68 -10.51 15.56
C PRO A 212 -20.32 -11.16 15.40
N LEU A 213 -19.78 -11.22 14.18
CA LEU A 213 -18.52 -11.89 13.88
C LEU A 213 -17.37 -10.89 13.74
N THR A 214 -16.35 -11.08 14.57
CA THR A 214 -15.11 -10.32 14.52
C THR A 214 -13.94 -11.10 15.11
N ASN A 215 -12.74 -10.82 14.62
CA ASN A 215 -11.47 -11.38 15.06
C ASN A 215 -10.73 -10.56 16.13
N GLN A 216 -11.21 -9.36 16.46
CA GLN A 216 -10.68 -8.51 17.52
C GLN A 216 -11.70 -7.45 17.94
N MET A 217 -11.52 -6.81 19.10
CA MET A 217 -12.38 -5.72 19.58
C MET A 217 -11.80 -4.32 19.28
N TRP A 218 -10.64 -4.22 18.63
CA TRP A 218 -9.96 -2.93 18.41
C TRP A 218 -10.55 -2.10 17.27
N LEU A 219 -10.67 -0.80 17.53
CA LEU A 219 -10.87 0.25 16.52
C LEU A 219 -9.57 1.05 16.31
N ASP A 220 -8.87 1.32 17.41
CA ASP A 220 -7.51 1.88 17.43
C ASP A 220 -6.72 1.23 18.56
N LYS A 221 -5.81 0.32 18.22
CA LYS A 221 -4.99 -0.41 19.19
C LYS A 221 -3.99 0.51 19.90
N ASN A 222 -3.50 1.55 19.24
CA ASN A 222 -2.52 2.48 19.84
C ASN A 222 -3.22 3.43 20.82
N GLY A 223 -4.39 3.94 20.45
CA GLY A 223 -5.25 4.72 21.33
C GLY A 223 -6.03 3.90 22.37
N LYS A 224 -5.90 2.57 22.33
CA LYS A 224 -6.64 1.60 23.18
C LYS A 224 -8.16 1.75 23.09
N ILE A 225 -8.69 2.15 21.94
CA ILE A 225 -10.14 2.31 21.70
C ILE A 225 -10.66 1.09 20.97
N GLY A 226 -11.80 0.57 21.41
CA GLY A 226 -12.47 -0.55 20.76
C GLY A 226 -13.97 -0.56 20.99
N TYR A 227 -14.65 -1.49 20.33
CA TYR A 227 -16.05 -1.78 20.59
C TYR A 227 -16.19 -2.99 21.52
N TRP A 228 -17.32 -3.11 22.20
CA TRP A 228 -17.62 -4.21 23.09
C TRP A 228 -19.08 -4.61 22.98
N PHE A 229 -19.34 -5.91 22.92
CA PHE A 229 -20.71 -6.43 22.79
C PHE A 229 -21.32 -6.79 24.15
N ARG A 230 -22.63 -6.62 24.24
CA ARG A 230 -23.47 -7.15 25.31
C ARG A 230 -24.65 -7.89 24.72
N PHE A 231 -24.70 -9.20 24.89
CA PHE A 231 -25.78 -10.06 24.42
C PHE A 231 -26.97 -9.96 25.37
N LYS A 232 -28.15 -9.72 24.82
CA LYS A 232 -29.39 -9.52 25.55
C LYS A 232 -30.59 -9.89 24.68
N ASN A 233 -31.52 -10.67 25.23
CA ASN A 233 -32.78 -11.04 24.58
C ASN A 233 -32.62 -11.64 23.17
N GLY A 234 -31.55 -12.41 22.94
CA GLY A 234 -31.28 -13.02 21.63
C GLY A 234 -30.62 -12.08 20.62
N ASP A 235 -30.33 -10.83 20.98
CA ASP A 235 -29.62 -9.83 20.17
C ASP A 235 -28.44 -9.23 20.96
N PHE A 236 -27.80 -8.19 20.46
CA PHE A 236 -26.68 -7.55 21.12
C PHE A 236 -26.72 -6.02 21.04
N GLU A 237 -26.09 -5.40 22.04
CA GLU A 237 -25.80 -3.97 22.06
C GLU A 237 -24.28 -3.77 21.88
N VAL A 238 -23.91 -2.60 21.33
CA VAL A 238 -22.51 -2.23 21.08
C VAL A 238 -22.15 -1.00 21.92
N GLU A 239 -21.00 -1.04 22.57
CA GLU A 239 -20.40 0.09 23.28
C GLU A 239 -19.02 0.40 22.71
N ILE A 240 -18.71 1.67 22.45
CA ILE A 240 -17.33 2.10 22.15
C ILE A 240 -16.69 2.62 23.44
N ARG A 241 -15.51 2.08 23.78
CA ARG A 241 -14.82 2.40 25.03
C ARG A 241 -13.32 2.14 24.96
N GLN A 242 -12.60 2.56 25.99
CA GLN A 242 -11.22 2.15 26.18
C GLN A 242 -11.14 0.68 26.62
N LEU A 243 -10.21 -0.07 26.02
CA LEU A 243 -9.99 -1.48 26.31
C LEU A 243 -8.56 -1.74 26.80
N SER A 244 -8.42 -2.70 27.71
CA SER A 244 -7.12 -3.30 28.00
C SER A 244 -6.71 -4.26 26.88
N ASP A 245 -5.42 -4.63 26.82
CA ASP A 245 -4.92 -5.53 25.78
C ASP A 245 -5.67 -6.87 25.73
N LYS A 246 -5.90 -7.47 26.89
CA LYS A 246 -6.68 -8.70 27.03
C LYS A 246 -8.11 -8.57 26.49
N LYS A 247 -8.76 -7.42 26.69
CA LYS A 247 -10.13 -7.19 26.19
C LYS A 247 -10.13 -6.91 24.69
N GLY A 248 -9.13 -6.20 24.18
CA GLY A 248 -9.00 -5.91 22.76
C GLY A 248 -8.75 -7.13 21.89
N GLU A 249 -8.10 -8.16 22.43
CA GLU A 249 -7.83 -9.44 21.74
C GLU A 249 -8.99 -10.44 21.80
N LYS A 250 -10.09 -10.10 22.50
CA LYS A 250 -11.33 -10.89 22.45
C LYS A 250 -11.89 -10.90 21.03
N HIS A 251 -12.61 -11.96 20.71
CA HIS A 251 -13.17 -12.21 19.39
C HIS A 251 -14.41 -13.08 19.51
N THR A 252 -15.25 -13.02 18.50
CA THR A 252 -16.37 -13.95 18.30
C THR A 252 -16.14 -14.86 17.11
N GLN A 253 -15.07 -14.64 16.33
CA GLN A 253 -14.67 -15.46 15.22
C GLN A 253 -13.14 -15.51 15.11
N LYS A 254 -12.55 -16.70 15.10
CA LYS A 254 -11.11 -16.89 14.91
C LYS A 254 -10.85 -18.28 14.36
N GLU A 255 -9.85 -18.40 13.49
CA GLU A 255 -9.43 -19.70 12.90
C GLU A 255 -10.60 -20.44 12.21
N GLY A 256 -11.52 -19.70 11.59
CA GLY A 256 -12.66 -20.25 10.84
C GLY A 256 -13.88 -20.59 11.71
N ASN A 257 -13.75 -20.71 13.02
CA ASN A 257 -14.91 -20.99 13.88
C ASN A 257 -15.42 -19.70 14.56
N ALA A 258 -16.72 -19.69 14.84
CA ALA A 258 -17.33 -18.65 15.67
C ALA A 258 -17.52 -19.14 17.11
N ILE A 259 -17.68 -18.22 18.05
CA ILE A 259 -17.95 -18.53 19.46
C ILE A 259 -19.05 -17.60 19.99
N CYS A 260 -20.04 -18.20 20.65
CA CYS A 260 -21.05 -17.44 21.40
C CYS A 260 -20.45 -17.01 22.75
N GLU A 261 -19.59 -16.00 22.74
CA GLU A 261 -18.67 -15.65 23.84
C GLU A 261 -19.36 -15.35 25.19
N LYS A 262 -18.96 -16.09 26.24
CA LYS A 262 -19.55 -16.00 27.59
C LYS A 262 -19.39 -14.62 28.21
N SER A 263 -18.25 -13.95 27.99
CA SER A 263 -18.02 -12.60 28.53
C SER A 263 -18.92 -11.52 27.93
N PHE A 264 -19.61 -11.81 26.83
CA PHE A 264 -20.66 -10.95 26.28
C PHE A 264 -22.06 -11.37 26.75
N GLY A 265 -22.22 -12.48 27.48
CA GLY A 265 -23.51 -13.05 27.87
C GLY A 265 -23.97 -14.24 27.01
N GLY A 266 -23.09 -14.78 26.16
CA GLY A 266 -23.37 -15.97 25.36
C GLY A 266 -23.26 -17.30 26.12
N CYS A 267 -23.63 -18.40 25.47
CA CYS A 267 -23.58 -19.74 26.06
C CYS A 267 -22.15 -20.33 26.13
N GLY A 268 -21.21 -19.77 25.38
CA GLY A 268 -19.81 -20.19 25.30
C GLY A 268 -19.51 -21.31 24.32
N ASN A 269 -20.50 -21.82 23.59
CA ASN A 269 -20.28 -22.87 22.61
C ASN A 269 -19.57 -22.32 21.37
N THR A 270 -18.67 -23.14 20.83
CA THR A 270 -18.08 -22.96 19.50
C THR A 270 -19.09 -23.34 18.44
N ILE A 271 -19.17 -22.52 17.40
CA ILE A 271 -20.04 -22.69 16.23
C ILE A 271 -19.12 -23.02 15.05
N SER A 272 -19.37 -24.15 14.39
CA SER A 272 -18.49 -24.66 13.34
C SER A 272 -18.45 -23.73 12.12
N TYR A 273 -17.37 -23.79 11.36
CA TYR A 273 -17.20 -23.08 10.10
C TYR A 273 -18.36 -23.33 9.13
N GLU A 274 -18.81 -24.59 9.00
CA GLU A 274 -19.90 -24.98 8.10
C GLU A 274 -21.23 -24.37 8.51
N HIS A 275 -21.52 -24.32 9.82
CA HIS A 275 -22.74 -23.69 10.29
C HIS A 275 -22.69 -22.17 10.09
N MET A 276 -21.57 -21.54 10.44
CA MET A 276 -21.37 -20.09 10.28
C MET A 276 -21.49 -19.66 8.82
N THR A 277 -20.80 -20.34 7.92
CA THR A 277 -20.81 -20.02 6.48
C THR A 277 -22.18 -20.21 5.85
N ARG A 278 -22.88 -21.31 6.19
CA ARG A 278 -24.26 -21.54 5.76
C ARG A 278 -25.21 -20.45 6.26
N ASP A 279 -25.14 -20.09 7.55
CA ASP A 279 -26.01 -19.05 8.12
C ASP A 279 -25.78 -17.69 7.43
N ILE A 280 -24.51 -17.34 7.16
CA ILE A 280 -24.17 -16.12 6.40
C ILE A 280 -24.75 -16.17 4.99
N ALA A 281 -24.61 -17.29 4.28
CA ALA A 281 -25.12 -17.46 2.93
C ALA A 281 -26.65 -17.33 2.85
N GLU A 282 -27.36 -17.89 3.83
CA GLU A 282 -28.83 -17.94 3.88
C GLU A 282 -29.44 -16.63 4.40
N ARG A 283 -28.94 -16.11 5.53
CA ARG A 283 -29.57 -14.98 6.23
C ARG A 283 -29.03 -13.63 5.80
N ARG A 284 -27.80 -13.58 5.29
CA ARG A 284 -27.10 -12.36 4.89
C ARG A 284 -27.14 -11.24 5.94
N ASP A 285 -27.20 -11.60 7.23
CA ASP A 285 -27.43 -10.68 8.33
C ASP A 285 -26.14 -9.91 8.66
N LYS A 286 -26.24 -8.57 8.67
CA LYS A 286 -25.13 -7.65 8.93
C LYS A 286 -25.59 -6.59 9.94
N GLU A 287 -24.66 -6.12 10.77
CA GLU A 287 -24.89 -4.99 11.68
C GLU A 287 -23.83 -3.92 11.48
N LEU A 288 -24.25 -2.66 11.44
CA LEU A 288 -23.35 -1.51 11.52
C LEU A 288 -23.00 -1.31 13.00
N ILE A 289 -21.74 -1.46 13.36
CA ILE A 289 -21.31 -1.47 14.77
C ILE A 289 -20.54 -0.22 15.18
N ALA A 290 -19.92 0.48 14.23
CA ALA A 290 -19.20 1.71 14.49
C ALA A 290 -19.09 2.57 13.23
N VAL A 291 -18.94 3.87 13.45
CA VAL A 291 -18.66 4.85 12.41
C VAL A 291 -17.42 5.62 12.80
N VAL A 292 -16.51 5.78 11.85
CA VAL A 292 -15.31 6.57 12.01
C VAL A 292 -15.56 7.93 11.39
N VAL A 293 -15.40 9.00 12.16
CA VAL A 293 -15.64 10.37 11.71
C VAL A 293 -14.35 11.19 11.77
N ARG A 294 -14.25 12.20 10.91
CA ARG A 294 -13.15 13.16 10.98
C ARG A 294 -13.32 14.05 12.22
N SER A 295 -12.26 14.20 12.99
CA SER A 295 -12.19 15.06 14.18
C SER A 295 -11.03 16.05 14.09
N ARG A 296 -11.01 17.08 14.95
CA ARG A 296 -9.89 18.04 15.02
C ARG A 296 -8.55 17.38 15.35
N LYS A 297 -8.57 16.24 16.05
CA LYS A 297 -7.38 15.47 16.45
C LYS A 297 -7.10 14.26 15.55
N GLY A 298 -7.74 14.17 14.38
CA GLY A 298 -7.60 13.06 13.45
C GLY A 298 -8.91 12.29 13.25
N LYS A 299 -8.97 11.05 13.76
CA LYS A 299 -10.16 10.19 13.67
C LYS A 299 -10.85 10.11 15.03
N ALA A 300 -12.18 10.04 15.04
CA ALA A 300 -12.98 9.70 16.21
C ALA A 300 -13.87 8.50 15.86
N PHE A 301 -14.25 7.74 16.89
CA PHE A 301 -15.02 6.52 16.76
C PHE A 301 -16.34 6.69 17.50
N GLU A 302 -17.45 6.48 16.80
CA GLU A 302 -18.79 6.72 17.32
C GLU A 302 -19.71 5.56 17.01
N LEU A 303 -20.75 5.42 17.84
CA LEU A 303 -21.84 4.53 17.51
C LEU A 303 -22.60 5.08 16.29
N PRO A 304 -23.20 4.19 15.49
CA PRO A 304 -24.04 4.59 14.38
C PRO A 304 -25.28 5.34 14.87
N SER A 305 -25.63 6.43 14.20
CA SER A 305 -26.89 7.14 14.44
C SER A 305 -28.00 6.59 13.53
N GLU A 306 -29.24 7.00 13.81
CA GLU A 306 -30.36 6.75 12.89
C GLU A 306 -30.13 7.41 11.52
N GLU A 307 -29.44 8.54 11.47
CA GLU A 307 -29.04 9.20 10.22
C GLU A 307 -28.09 8.32 9.40
N ASP A 308 -27.15 7.61 10.03
CA ASP A 308 -26.26 6.67 9.31
C ASP A 308 -27.02 5.48 8.72
N ARG A 309 -27.97 4.92 9.48
CA ARG A 309 -28.80 3.81 9.00
C ARG A 309 -29.65 4.26 7.80
N LYS A 310 -30.26 5.44 7.92
CA LYS A 310 -31.04 6.05 6.83
C LYS A 310 -30.17 6.34 5.61
N ASN A 311 -28.97 6.89 5.78
CA ASN A 311 -28.04 7.15 4.69
C ASN A 311 -27.68 5.87 3.92
N PHE A 312 -27.46 4.76 4.64
CA PHE A 312 -27.22 3.46 4.02
C PHE A 312 -28.44 2.96 3.23
N GLU A 313 -29.64 3.08 3.78
CA GLU A 313 -30.89 2.73 3.08
C GLU A 313 -31.08 3.55 1.81
N GLU A 314 -30.84 4.86 1.88
CA GLU A 314 -30.89 5.76 0.72
C GLU A 314 -29.82 5.41 -0.33
N ALA A 315 -28.62 5.03 0.09
CA ALA A 315 -27.55 4.58 -0.82
C ALA A 315 -27.91 3.25 -1.50
N ALA A 316 -28.44 2.29 -0.75
CA ALA A 316 -28.88 1.01 -1.30
C ALA A 316 -30.04 1.20 -2.29
N LYS A 317 -30.97 2.11 -1.98
CA LYS A 317 -32.04 2.50 -2.89
C LYS A 317 -31.50 3.13 -4.17
N TYR A 318 -30.56 4.07 -4.06
CA TYR A 318 -29.92 4.71 -5.22
C TYR A 318 -29.23 3.69 -6.12
N LEU A 319 -28.46 2.74 -5.55
CA LEU A 319 -27.84 1.67 -6.32
C LEU A 319 -28.87 0.83 -7.07
N LYS A 320 -29.98 0.48 -6.41
CA LYS A 320 -31.05 -0.32 -7.01
C LYS A 320 -31.77 0.42 -8.14
N GLU A 321 -32.05 1.71 -7.96
CA GLU A 321 -32.74 2.54 -8.97
C GLU A 321 -31.89 2.79 -10.22
N ASN A 322 -30.56 2.77 -10.10
CA ASN A 322 -29.63 2.99 -11.20
C ASN A 322 -28.95 1.69 -11.69
N TRP A 323 -29.39 0.53 -11.18
CA TRP A 323 -28.73 -0.75 -11.43
C TRP A 323 -28.59 -1.07 -12.93
N ASP A 324 -29.68 -0.93 -13.69
CA ASP A 324 -29.68 -1.27 -15.11
C ASP A 324 -28.76 -0.33 -15.91
N SER A 325 -28.75 0.97 -15.59
CA SER A 325 -27.84 1.94 -16.21
C SER A 325 -26.37 1.60 -15.93
N PHE A 326 -26.05 1.27 -14.66
CA PHE A 326 -24.69 0.89 -14.29
C PHE A 326 -24.26 -0.43 -14.92
N LEU A 327 -25.20 -1.35 -15.16
CA LEU A 327 -24.93 -2.59 -15.86
C LEU A 327 -24.66 -2.35 -17.36
N GLU A 328 -25.43 -1.48 -18.01
CA GLU A 328 -25.21 -1.08 -19.41
C GLU A 328 -23.85 -0.37 -19.60
N GLU A 329 -23.42 0.39 -18.60
CA GLU A 329 -22.12 1.08 -18.57
C GLU A 329 -20.95 0.18 -18.14
N ASP A 330 -21.19 -1.11 -17.89
CA ASP A 330 -20.17 -2.08 -17.43
C ASP A 330 -19.50 -1.67 -16.09
N LEU A 331 -20.26 -1.01 -15.21
CA LEU A 331 -19.80 -0.56 -13.89
C LEU A 331 -20.09 -1.57 -12.77
N ILE A 332 -20.92 -2.58 -13.03
CA ILE A 332 -21.25 -3.65 -12.09
C ILE A 332 -20.41 -4.88 -12.44
N PRO A 333 -19.51 -5.36 -11.57
CA PRO A 333 -18.69 -6.53 -11.84
C PRO A 333 -19.53 -7.80 -11.70
N THR A 334 -20.10 -8.25 -12.82
CA THR A 334 -21.03 -9.38 -12.89
C THR A 334 -20.37 -10.74 -13.12
N GLU A 335 -19.05 -10.75 -13.30
CA GLU A 335 -18.25 -11.95 -13.48
C GLU A 335 -18.27 -12.82 -12.22
N ASP A 336 -18.28 -14.15 -12.45
CA ASP A 336 -18.27 -15.12 -11.38
C ASP A 336 -16.89 -15.16 -10.68
N LEU A 337 -16.92 -15.29 -9.36
CA LEU A 337 -15.75 -15.58 -8.56
C LEU A 337 -15.25 -16.99 -8.91
N LYS A 338 -14.08 -17.09 -9.55
CA LYS A 338 -13.48 -18.40 -9.87
C LYS A 338 -13.05 -19.11 -8.59
N GLU A 339 -13.23 -20.43 -8.53
CA GLU A 339 -12.84 -21.25 -7.36
C GLU A 339 -11.35 -21.10 -6.99
N SER A 340 -10.49 -20.91 -7.99
CA SER A 340 -9.06 -20.69 -7.80
C SER A 340 -8.72 -19.29 -7.27
N GLU A 341 -9.60 -18.31 -7.45
CA GLU A 341 -9.29 -16.89 -7.21
C GLU A 341 -9.65 -16.43 -5.80
N LEU A 342 -10.49 -17.13 -5.01
CA LEU A 342 -10.71 -16.90 -3.57
C LEU A 342 -11.56 -18.05 -2.97
N PHE A 343 -10.96 -19.23 -2.70
CA PHE A 343 -11.62 -20.41 -2.06
C PHE A 343 -12.43 -20.10 -0.79
N ARG A 344 -12.28 -18.91 -0.20
CA ARG A 344 -12.92 -18.50 1.04
C ARG A 344 -14.26 -17.79 0.87
N LEU A 345 -14.51 -17.05 -0.22
CA LEU A 345 -15.72 -16.20 -0.32
C LEU A 345 -16.96 -16.97 -0.76
N THR A 346 -16.81 -17.92 -1.69
CA THR A 346 -17.89 -18.77 -2.18
C THR A 346 -18.54 -19.60 -1.08
N ASN A 347 -17.79 -19.99 -0.06
CA ASN A 347 -18.33 -20.69 1.12
C ASN A 347 -19.37 -19.84 1.86
N TYR A 348 -19.29 -18.51 1.81
CA TYR A 348 -20.28 -17.59 2.39
C TYR A 348 -21.46 -17.30 1.44
N GLY A 349 -21.60 -18.05 0.34
CA GLY A 349 -22.66 -17.88 -0.65
C GLY A 349 -22.43 -16.73 -1.63
N LEU A 350 -21.26 -16.08 -1.62
CA LEU A 350 -20.88 -15.03 -2.56
C LEU A 350 -20.36 -15.65 -3.85
N LYS A 351 -21.06 -15.48 -4.95
CA LYS A 351 -20.70 -16.05 -6.26
C LYS A 351 -20.20 -15.01 -7.24
N LYS A 352 -20.57 -13.74 -7.07
CA LYS A 352 -20.18 -12.64 -7.95
C LYS A 352 -19.52 -11.51 -7.16
N TRP A 353 -18.66 -10.74 -7.82
CA TRP A 353 -17.92 -9.65 -7.18
C TRP A 353 -18.81 -8.55 -6.60
N TYR A 354 -19.93 -8.23 -7.24
CA TYR A 354 -20.87 -7.22 -6.72
C TYR A 354 -21.57 -7.64 -5.41
N GLU A 355 -21.52 -8.91 -5.03
CA GLU A 355 -22.18 -9.40 -3.80
C GLU A 355 -21.33 -9.21 -2.54
N VAL A 356 -20.01 -9.00 -2.70
CA VAL A 356 -19.03 -8.80 -1.62
C VAL A 356 -19.28 -7.45 -0.96
#